data_AF-A0A7Z0THJ4-F1
#
_entry.id   AF-A0A7Z0THJ4-F1
#
_cell.length_a   1.000
_cell.length_b   1.000
_cell.length_c   1.000
_cell.angle_alpha   90.00
_cell.angle_beta   90.00
_cell.angle_gamma   90.00
#
_symmetry.space_group_name_H-M   'P 1'
#
loop_
_entity.id
_entity.type
_entity.pdbx_description
1 polymer ?
#
loop_
_entity_poly.entity_id
_entity_poly.type
_entity_poly.pdbx_seq_one_letter_code
_entity_poly.pdbx_strand_id
1 'polypeptide(L)' 'EWVYTGAEDRAWWSGMWADRTLAPGYAGRVRELGLADGKALEAVSAAWREWGNRPEGRFTVPHQEILCRRAA' A
#
# COMPACT_ATOMS: atom_id res chain seq x y z
N GLU A 1 -0.67 17.54 -4.12
CA GLU A 1 -1.10 16.14 -3.91
C GLU A 1 -1.05 15.43 -5.26
N TRP A 2 -0.48 14.22 -5.32
CA TRP A 2 -0.49 13.42 -6.55
C TRP A 2 -1.59 12.38 -6.43
N VAL A 3 -2.48 12.37 -7.42
CA VAL A 3 -3.67 11.53 -7.47
C VAL A 3 -3.66 10.77 -8.78
N TYR A 4 -3.68 9.44 -8.69
CA TYR A 4 -3.58 8.53 -9.82
C TYR A 4 -4.90 7.77 -9.97
N THR A 5 -5.58 8.03 -11.08
CA THR A 5 -6.93 7.52 -11.37
C THR A 5 -7.03 6.84 -12.72
N GLY A 6 -5.98 6.87 -13.55
CA GLY A 6 -5.97 6.15 -14.83
C GLY A 6 -5.97 4.64 -14.63
N ALA A 7 -6.51 3.89 -15.61
CA ALA A 7 -6.50 2.42 -15.54
C ALA A 7 -5.08 1.86 -15.50
N GLU A 8 -4.16 2.43 -16.29
CA GLU A 8 -2.75 2.08 -16.28
C GLU A 8 -2.10 2.41 -14.92
N ASP A 9 -2.37 3.60 -14.38
CA ASP A 9 -1.82 3.98 -13.08
C ASP A 9 -2.29 3.03 -11.97
N ARG A 10 -3.59 2.69 -11.94
CA ARG A 10 -4.14 1.74 -10.96
C ARG A 10 -3.50 0.37 -11.11
N ALA A 11 -3.36 -0.14 -12.34
CA ALA A 11 -2.72 -1.42 -12.60
C ALA A 11 -1.26 -1.42 -12.11
N TRP A 12 -0.53 -0.33 -12.37
CA TRP A 12 0.85 -0.19 -11.97
C TRP A 12 1.02 -0.10 -10.44
N TRP A 13 0.28 0.79 -9.78
CA TRP A 13 0.35 0.98 -8.33
C TRP A 13 -0.10 -0.27 -7.56
N SER A 14 -1.20 -0.88 -8.01
CA SER A 14 -1.72 -2.11 -7.38
C SER A 14 -0.74 -3.28 -7.50
N GLY A 15 -0.15 -3.48 -8.69
CA GLY A 15 0.86 -4.52 -8.92
C GLY A 15 2.10 -4.30 -8.05
N MET A 16 2.65 -3.09 -8.04
CA MET A 16 3.83 -2.76 -7.23
C MET A 16 3.60 -3.04 -5.73
N TRP A 17 2.45 -2.64 -5.18
CA TRP A 17 2.14 -2.87 -3.77
C TRP A 17 1.83 -4.33 -3.47
N ALA A 18 1.18 -5.05 -4.39
CA ALA A 18 0.97 -6.48 -4.25
C ALA A 18 2.30 -7.24 -4.14
N ASP A 19 3.28 -6.91 -4.99
CA ASP A 19 4.59 -7.56 -4.98
C ASP A 19 5.42 -7.13 -3.77
N ARG A 20 5.42 -5.84 -3.42
CA ARG A 20 6.11 -5.35 -2.21
C ARG A 20 5.58 -5.99 -0.93
N THR A 21 4.28 -6.26 -0.83
CA THR A 21 3.67 -6.89 0.36
C THR A 21 4.32 -8.25 0.67
N LEU A 22 4.76 -8.98 -0.36
CA LEU A 22 5.40 -10.29 -0.23
C LEU A 22 6.92 -10.22 -0.22
N ALA A 23 7.51 -9.07 -0.58
CA ALA A 23 8.95 -8.91 -0.64
C ALA A 23 9.59 -9.13 0.75
N PRO A 24 10.76 -9.80 0.84
CA PRO A 24 11.37 -10.19 2.11
C PRO A 24 11.53 -9.07 3.13
N GLY A 25 11.88 -7.85 2.69
CA GLY A 25 12.05 -6.70 3.58
C GLY A 25 10.75 -6.27 4.27
N TYR A 26 9.65 -6.18 3.53
CA TYR A 26 8.35 -5.77 4.09
C TYR A 26 7.70 -6.92 4.85
N ALA A 27 7.59 -8.10 4.22
CA ALA A 27 6.97 -9.28 4.81
C ALA A 27 7.70 -9.73 6.08
N GLY A 28 9.03 -9.70 6.08
CA GLY A 28 9.86 -10.00 7.24
C GLY A 28 9.55 -9.05 8.39
N ARG A 29 9.54 -7.73 8.12
CA ARG A 29 9.25 -6.73 9.16
C ARG A 29 7.85 -6.86 9.76
N VAL A 30 6.84 -7.14 8.92
CA VAL A 30 5.46 -7.35 9.39
C VAL A 30 5.38 -8.55 10.33
N ARG A 31 6.08 -9.65 10.01
CA ARG A 31 6.13 -10.85 10.85
C ARG A 31 6.90 -10.62 12.15
N GLU A 32 8.05 -9.94 12.09
CA GLU A 32 8.84 -9.55 13.28
C GLU A 32 8.04 -8.73 14.28
N LEU A 33 7.18 -7.84 13.78
CA LEU A 33 6.31 -7.01 14.60
C LEU A 33 5.03 -7.74 15.06
N GLY A 34 4.83 -9.00 14.66
CA GLY A 34 3.64 -9.79 15.01
C GLY A 34 2.34 -9.26 14.40
N LEU A 35 2.42 -8.47 13.33
CA LEU A 35 1.26 -7.79 12.73
C LEU A 35 0.45 -8.68 11.79
N ALA A 36 1.10 -9.62 11.11
CA ALA A 36 0.45 -10.58 10.22
C ALA A 36 1.32 -11.81 9.95
N ASP A 37 0.67 -12.93 9.62
CA ASP A 37 1.34 -14.15 9.14
C ASP A 37 1.46 -14.17 7.61
N GLY A 38 2.04 -15.25 7.06
CA GLY A 38 2.21 -15.40 5.62
C GLY A 38 0.89 -15.40 4.84
N LYS A 39 -0.14 -16.07 5.36
CA LYS A 39 -1.44 -16.19 4.69
C LYS A 39 -2.16 -14.84 4.63
N ALA A 40 -2.07 -14.05 5.70
CA ALA A 40 -2.59 -12.69 5.74
C ALA A 40 -1.87 -11.77 4.75
N LEU A 41 -0.56 -11.89 4.60
CA LEU A 41 0.21 -11.13 3.60
C LEU A 41 -0.18 -11.49 2.16
N GLU A 42 -0.40 -12.78 1.87
CA GLU A 42 -0.91 -13.24 0.57
C GLU A 42 -2.31 -12.68 0.29
N ALA A 43 -3.19 -12.68 1.28
CA ALA A 43 -4.53 -12.09 1.17
C ALA A 43 -4.47 -10.58 0.88
N VAL A 44 -3.57 -9.84 1.53
CA VAL A 44 -3.37 -8.41 1.26
C VAL A 44 -2.79 -8.17 -0.14
N SER A 45 -1.85 -9.01 -0.58
CA SER A 45 -1.31 -8.95 -1.95
C SER A 45 -2.40 -9.17 -2.99
N ALA A 46 -3.27 -10.16 -2.79
CA ALA A 46 -4.43 -10.41 -3.65
C ALA A 46 -5.43 -9.24 -3.64
N ALA A 47 -5.70 -8.67 -2.46
CA ALA A 47 -6.59 -7.51 -2.32
C ALA A 47 -6.06 -6.28 -3.07
N TRP A 48 -4.74 -6.06 -3.09
CA TRP A 48 -4.15 -5.01 -3.93
C TRP A 48 -4.45 -5.23 -5.40
N ARG A 49 -4.26 -6.45 -5.91
CA ARG A 49 -4.55 -6.80 -7.31
C ARG A 49 -6.03 -6.65 -7.66
N GLU A 50 -6.92 -7.04 -6.75
CA GLU A 50 -8.35 -6.82 -6.90
C GLU A 50 -8.69 -5.32 -6.96
N TRP A 51 -8.14 -4.53 -6.04
CA TRP A 51 -8.35 -3.09 -5.98
C TRP A 51 -7.93 -2.37 -7.28
N GLY A 52 -6.85 -2.80 -7.93
CA GLY A 52 -6.40 -2.24 -9.21
C GLY A 52 -7.43 -2.32 -10.33
N ASN A 53 -8.33 -3.31 -10.26
CA ASN A 53 -9.41 -3.52 -11.24
C ASN A 53 -10.65 -2.67 -10.97
N ARG A 54 -10.72 -1.96 -9.84
CA ARG A 54 -11.88 -1.12 -9.49
C ARG A 54 -11.84 0.20 -10.27
N PRO A 55 -12.81 0.49 -11.16
CA PRO A 55 -12.84 1.72 -11.96
C PRO A 55 -12.83 3.01 -11.13
N GLU A 56 -13.41 2.96 -9.93
CA GLU A 56 -13.49 4.04 -8.95
C GLU A 56 -12.25 4.14 -8.04
N GLY A 57 -11.27 3.24 -8.20
CA GLY A 57 -10.05 3.21 -7.42
C GLY A 57 -9.19 4.47 -7.62
N ARG A 58 -8.63 4.96 -6.51
CA ARG A 58 -7.76 6.14 -6.52
C ARG A 58 -6.56 5.92 -5.62
N PHE A 59 -5.36 6.07 -6.17
CA PHE A 59 -4.13 6.09 -5.37
C PHE A 59 -3.71 7.54 -5.16
N THR A 60 -3.42 7.92 -3.92
CA THR A 60 -3.04 9.28 -3.58
C THR A 60 -1.77 9.27 -2.75
N VAL A 61 -0.77 10.05 -3.18
CA VAL A 61 0.44 10.33 -2.40
C VAL A 61 0.34 11.78 -1.92
N PRO A 62 -0.13 12.00 -0.68
CA PRO A 62 -0.22 13.35 -0.12
C PRO A 62 1.18 13.85 0.21
N HIS A 63 1.46 15.10 -0.17
CA HIS A 63 2.67 15.82 0.23
C HIS A 63 2.24 16.91 1.20
N GLN A 64 2.28 16.60 2.49
CA GLN A 64 1.81 17.45 3.58
C GLN A 64 2.93 17.63 4.60
N GLU A 65 2.87 18.73 5.34
CA GLU A 65 3.78 19.04 6.43
C GLU A 65 3.12 18.77 7.79
N ILE A 66 3.87 18.18 8.72
CA ILE A 66 3.44 18.04 10.12
C ILE A 66 4.05 19.19 10.92
N LEU A 67 3.21 20.12 11.40
CA LEU A 67 3.64 21.21 12.28
C LEU A 67 3.65 20.73 13.75
N CYS A 68 4.81 20.29 14.22
CA CYS A 68 5.00 19.91 15.62
C CYS A 68 5.23 21.13 16.51
N ARG A 69 4.48 21.25 17.61
CA ARG A 69 4.74 22.24 18.67
C ARG A 69 5.05 21.52 19.98
N ARG A 70 6.01 22.04 20.74
CA ARG A 70 6.28 21.57 22.10
C ARG A 70 5.13 22.02 23.02
N ALA A 71 4.58 21.12 23.84
CA ALA A 71 3.66 21.50 24.90
C ALA A 71 4.39 22.36 25.95
N ALA A 72 3.75 23.43 26.42
CA ALA A 72 4.28 24.29 27.47
C ALA A 72 4.42 23.54 28.80
#